data_AF-A0A351UNZ4-F1
#
_entry.id   AF-A0A351UNZ4-F1
#
_cell.length_a   1.000
_cell.length_b   1.000
_cell.length_c   1.000
_cell.angle_alpha   90.00
_cell.angle_beta   90.00
_cell.angle_gamma   90.00
#
_symmetry.space_group_name_H-M   'P 1'
#
loop_
_entity.id
_entity.type
_entity.pdbx_description
1 polymer ?
#
loop_
_entity_poly.entity_id
_entity_poly.type
_entity_poly.pdbx_seq_one_letter_code
_entity_poly.pdbx_strand_id
1 'polypeptide(L)'
;MMESPWAAFLWGCAAGVFNGGLTRWALKRTLASSDAVFYSVFIGGILGRLCFLAAAVWLLRNEKYIIVIPFIAGLLAAQFFFEVVPLKRDGIKRNT
;
A
#
# COMPACT_ATOMS: atom_id res chain seq x y z
N MET A 1 14.67 -16.11 6.30
CA MET A 1 14.95 -14.84 5.57
C MET A 1 14.67 -13.58 6.38
N MET A 2 13.96 -13.64 7.51
CA MET A 2 13.88 -12.55 8.50
C MET A 2 14.34 -13.09 9.85
N GLU A 3 15.62 -12.96 10.16
CA GLU A 3 16.18 -13.47 11.42
C GLU A 3 15.97 -12.51 12.59
N SER A 4 15.53 -11.28 12.30
CA SER A 4 15.24 -10.26 13.32
C SER A 4 13.88 -9.58 13.11
N PRO A 5 13.22 -9.16 14.21
CA PRO A 5 11.99 -8.34 14.14
C PRO A 5 12.19 -7.04 13.34
N TRP A 6 13.38 -6.46 13.42
CA TRP A 6 13.74 -5.25 12.67
C TRP A 6 13.83 -5.50 11.17
N ALA A 7 14.42 -6.62 10.75
CA ALA A 7 14.42 -7.01 9.35
C ALA A 7 12.98 -7.22 8.85
N ALA A 8 12.13 -7.85 9.65
CA ALA A 8 10.73 -8.05 9.32
C ALA A 8 9.97 -6.73 9.14
N PHE A 9 10.19 -5.77 10.04
CA PHE A 9 9.63 -4.42 9.92
C PHE A 9 10.08 -3.73 8.63
N LEU A 10 11.38 -3.75 8.32
CA LEU A 10 11.93 -3.12 7.11
C LEU A 10 11.39 -3.75 5.82
N TRP A 11 11.27 -5.07 5.78
CA TRP A 11 10.64 -5.77 4.67
C TRP A 11 9.14 -5.45 4.55
N GLY A 12 8.45 -5.32 5.68
CA GLY A 12 7.08 -4.82 5.72
C GLY A 12 6.97 -3.43 5.11
N CYS A 13 7.84 -2.50 5.51
CA CYS A 13 7.92 -1.16 4.95
C CYS A 13 8.21 -1.19 3.44
N ALA A 14 9.18 -1.99 2.98
CA ALA A 14 9.51 -2.11 1.55
C ALA A 14 8.31 -2.62 0.74
N ALA A 15 7.62 -3.65 1.24
CA ALA A 15 6.42 -4.19 0.61
C ALA A 15 5.27 -3.16 0.60
N GLY A 16 5.08 -2.43 1.70
CA GLY A 16 4.10 -1.35 1.80
C GLY A 16 4.41 -0.18 0.86
N VAL A 17 5.69 0.19 0.70
CA VAL A 17 6.15 1.22 -0.24
C VAL A 17 5.93 0.81 -1.68
N PHE A 18 6.28 -0.43 -2.03
CA PHE A 18 6.06 -0.96 -3.37
C PHE A 18 4.58 -0.95 -3.73
N ASN A 19 3.72 -1.49 -2.86
CA ASN A 19 2.29 -1.58 -3.09
C ASN A 19 1.60 -0.20 -3.09
N GLY A 20 1.95 0.65 -2.12
CA GLY A 20 1.44 2.02 -2.01
C GLY A 20 1.86 2.90 -3.20
N GLY A 21 3.13 2.79 -3.60
CA GLY A 21 3.71 3.46 -4.76
C GLY A 21 3.06 3.04 -6.08
N LEU A 22 2.86 1.73 -6.30
CA LEU A 22 2.20 1.21 -7.50
C LEU A 22 0.76 1.72 -7.61
N THR A 23 0.01 1.66 -6.51
CA THR A 23 -1.38 2.19 -6.47
C THR A 23 -1.40 3.69 -6.78
N ARG A 24 -0.48 4.44 -6.18
CA ARG A 24 -0.38 5.90 -6.38
C ARG A 24 0.01 6.26 -7.80
N TRP A 25 0.90 5.48 -8.41
CA TRP A 25 1.28 5.65 -9.81
C TRP A 25 0.11 5.36 -10.76
N ALA A 26 -0.67 4.30 -10.50
CA ALA A 26 -1.88 4.01 -11.26
C ALA A 26 -2.91 5.15 -11.15
N LEU A 27 -3.16 5.66 -9.93
CA LEU A 27 -4.04 6.81 -9.69
C LEU A 27 -3.55 8.10 -10.37
N LYS A 28 -2.22 8.34 -10.39
CA LYS A 28 -1.63 9.45 -11.13
C LYS A 28 -1.87 9.35 -12.64
N ARG A 29 -1.88 8.14 -13.20
CA ARG A 29 -2.18 7.94 -14.63
C ARG A 29 -3.65 8.16 -14.95
N THR A 30 -4.56 7.74 -14.08
CA THR A 30 -6.02 7.87 -14.29
C THR A 30 -6.62 9.19 -13.81
N LEU A 31 -5.79 10.08 -13.27
CA LEU A 31 -6.21 11.41 -12.81
C LEU A 31 -6.82 12.29 -13.91
N ALA A 32 -6.45 12.09 -15.18
CA ALA A 32 -7.03 12.80 -16.34
C ALA A 32 -8.14 12.01 -17.04
N SER A 33 -8.46 10.81 -16.56
CA SER A 33 -9.52 9.97 -17.11
C SER A 33 -10.88 10.34 -16.49
N SER A 34 -11.97 9.84 -17.10
CA SER A 34 -13.33 10.03 -16.58
C SER A 34 -13.45 9.56 -15.12
N ASP A 35 -14.40 10.15 -14.38
CA ASP A 35 -14.59 9.85 -12.95
C ASP A 35 -14.82 8.36 -12.70
N ALA A 36 -15.56 7.67 -13.58
CA ALA A 36 -15.76 6.22 -13.49
C ALA A 36 -14.43 5.42 -13.55
N VAL A 37 -13.49 5.83 -14.40
CA VAL A 37 -12.17 5.19 -14.51
C VAL A 37 -11.30 5.53 -13.29
N PHE A 38 -11.38 6.77 -12.80
CA PHE A 38 -10.66 7.15 -11.59
C PHE A 38 -11.14 6.39 -10.35
N TYR A 39 -12.45 6.35 -10.11
CA TYR A 39 -13.04 5.66 -8.96
C TYR A 39 -12.85 4.15 -9.03
N SER A 40 -12.93 3.54 -10.21
CA SER A 40 -12.63 2.11 -10.35
C SER A 40 -11.17 1.77 -10.01
N VAL A 41 -10.21 2.59 -10.43
CA VAL A 41 -8.79 2.42 -10.04
C VAL A 41 -8.58 2.72 -8.57
N PHE A 42 -9.29 3.69 -7.99
CA PHE A 42 -9.22 3.98 -6.56
C PHE A 42 -9.73 2.81 -5.71
N ILE A 43 -10.94 2.31 -6.00
CA ILE A 43 -11.53 1.16 -5.32
C ILE A 43 -10.68 -0.09 -5.56
N GLY A 44 -10.23 -0.32 -6.80
CA GLY A 44 -9.33 -1.41 -7.15
C GLY A 44 -8.00 -1.33 -6.37
N GLY A 45 -7.47 -0.13 -6.14
CA GLY A 45 -6.31 0.10 -5.30
C GLY A 45 -6.53 -0.27 -3.84
N ILE A 46 -7.69 0.08 -3.26
CA ILE A 46 -8.05 -0.30 -1.88
C ILE A 46 -8.18 -1.82 -1.76
N LEU A 47 -8.93 -2.45 -2.67
CA LEU A 47 -9.11 -3.90 -2.69
C LEU A 47 -7.78 -4.63 -2.89
N GLY A 48 -6.94 -4.14 -3.81
CA GLY A 48 -5.60 -4.68 -4.04
C GLY A 48 -4.72 -4.63 -2.78
N ARG A 49 -4.80 -3.55 -1.99
CA ARG A 49 -4.07 -3.44 -0.71
C ARG A 49 -4.58 -4.43 0.33
N LEU A 50 -5.89 -4.63 0.44
CA LEU A 50 -6.48 -5.62 1.33
C LEU A 50 -6.08 -7.05 0.93
N CYS A 51 -6.17 -7.39 -0.35
CA CYS A 51 -5.73 -8.68 -0.85
C CYS A 51 -4.22 -8.90 -0.63
N PHE A 52 -3.40 -7.86 -0.83
CA PHE A 52 -1.97 -7.93 -0.58
C PHE A 52 -1.64 -8.14 0.90
N LEU A 53 -2.34 -7.44 1.80
CA LEU A 53 -2.22 -7.65 3.24
C LEU A 53 -2.61 -9.09 3.61
N ALA A 54 -3.75 -9.58 3.13
CA ALA A 54 -4.20 -10.94 3.37
C ALA A 54 -3.21 -11.98 2.84
N ALA A 55 -2.68 -11.77 1.63
CA ALA A 55 -1.65 -12.63 1.04
C ALA A 55 -0.35 -12.62 1.84
N ALA A 56 0.07 -11.46 2.34
CA ALA A 56 1.28 -11.34 3.16
C ALA A 56 1.11 -12.04 4.52
N VAL A 57 -0.04 -11.88 5.18
CA VAL A 57 -0.38 -12.62 6.40
C VAL A 57 -0.43 -14.12 6.12
N TRP A 58 -1.00 -14.52 4.98
CA TRP A 58 -1.10 -15.91 4.59
C TRP A 58 0.28 -16.54 4.30
N LEU A 59 1.17 -15.80 3.63
CA LEU A 59 2.54 -16.23 3.35
C LEU A 59 3.36 -16.35 4.64
N LEU A 60 3.13 -15.47 5.61
CA LEU A 60 3.77 -15.47 6.91
C LEU A 60 3.05 -16.34 7.95
N ARG A 61 2.01 -17.11 7.57
CA ARG A 61 1.18 -17.87 8.53
C ARG A 61 1.96 -18.92 9.34
N ASN A 62 3.06 -19.41 8.78
CA ASN A 62 3.91 -20.42 9.40
C ASN A 62 5.13 -19.80 10.11
N GLU A 63 5.30 -18.48 10.02
CA GLU A 63 6.38 -17.75 10.67
C GLU A 63 6.02 -17.39 12.11
N LYS A 64 7.03 -17.14 12.93
CA LYS A 64 6.84 -16.76 14.33
C LYS A 64 6.11 -15.42 14.41
N TYR A 65 5.14 -15.28 15.32
CA TYR A 65 4.40 -14.03 15.52
C TYR A 65 5.30 -12.80 15.73
N ILE A 66 6.49 -12.99 16.32
CA ILE A 66 7.51 -11.95 16.52
C ILE A 66 8.06 -11.36 15.21
N ILE A 67 7.85 -12.03 14.08
CA ILE A 67 8.21 -11.59 12.72
C ILE A 67 6.96 -11.02 12.02
N VAL A 68 5.83 -11.69 12.16
CA VAL A 68 4.57 -11.32 11.50
C VAL A 68 4.07 -9.95 11.96
N ILE A 69 4.04 -9.69 13.27
CA ILE A 69 3.56 -8.44 13.85
C ILE A 69 4.37 -7.23 13.34
N PRO A 70 5.71 -7.18 13.47
CA PRO A 70 6.50 -6.05 12.98
C PRO A 70 6.42 -5.91 11.46
N PHE A 71 6.32 -7.00 10.70
CA PHE A 71 6.12 -6.92 9.25
C PHE A 71 4.81 -6.20 8.90
N ILE A 72 3.69 -6.59 9.51
CA ILE A 72 2.39 -5.94 9.28
C ILE A 72 2.44 -4.48 9.72
N ALA A 73 3.06 -4.19 10.86
CA ALA A 73 3.22 -2.82 11.35
C ALA A 73 3.99 -1.94 10.35
N GLY A 74 5.11 -2.43 9.80
CA GLY A 74 5.88 -1.71 8.78
C GLY A 74 5.10 -1.51 7.48
N LEU A 75 4.37 -2.54 7.05
CA LEU A 75 3.53 -2.49 5.85
C LEU A 75 2.43 -1.43 5.99
N LEU A 76 1.71 -1.42 7.10
CA LEU A 76 0.65 -0.44 7.37
C LEU A 76 1.22 0.98 7.53
N ALA A 77 2.35 1.13 8.23
CA ALA A 77 3.01 2.43 8.40
C ALA A 77 3.41 3.05 7.05
N ALA A 78 3.99 2.24 6.15
CA ALA A 78 4.33 2.69 4.80
C ALA A 78 3.08 3.03 3.98
N GLN A 79 2.00 2.24 4.06
CA GLN A 79 0.75 2.54 3.38
C GLN A 79 0.11 3.83 3.87
N PHE A 80 0.14 4.09 5.18
CA PHE A 80 -0.38 5.31 5.80
C PHE A 80 0.35 6.55 5.29
N PHE A 81 1.67 6.47 5.09
CA PHE A 81 2.44 7.57 4.50
C PHE A 81 1.89 7.98 3.12
N PHE A 82 1.49 7.02 2.28
CA PHE A 82 0.88 7.34 0.98
C PHE A 82 -0.54 7.90 1.07
N GLU A 83 -1.25 7.65 2.16
CA GLU A 83 -2.60 8.16 2.39
C GLU A 83 -2.58 9.61 2.90
N VAL A 84 -1.64 9.92 3.80
CA VAL A 84 -1.44 11.27 4.33
C VAL A 84 -0.96 12.25 3.26
N VAL A 85 -0.20 11.79 2.26
CA VAL A 85 0.29 12.67 1.19
C VAL A 85 -0.81 12.85 0.14
N PRO A 86 -1.41 14.03 -0.04
CA PRO A 86 -2.48 14.22 -1.03
C PRO A 86 -1.98 14.00 -2.45
N LEU A 87 -2.81 13.39 -3.29
CA LEU A 87 -2.56 13.26 -4.73
C LEU A 87 -2.68 14.64 -5.39
N LYS A 88 -1.56 15.32 -5.59
CA LYS A 88 -1.48 16.55 -6.38
C LYS A 88 -0.97 16.22 -7.79
N ARG A 89 -1.70 16.68 -8.80
CA ARG A 89 -1.19 16.87 -10.16
C ARG A 89 -1.23 18.36 -10.42
N ASP A 90 -0.14 18.93 -10.95
CA ASP A 90 0.04 20.36 -11.18
C ASP A 90 -1.25 21.04 -11.70
N GLY A 91 -1.87 21.85 -10.83
CA GLY A 91 -3.02 22.70 -11.16
C GLY A 91 -4.41 22.04 -11.16
N ILE A 92 -4.54 20.71 -11.25
CA ILE A 92 -5.87 20.06 -11.24
C ILE A 92 -6.24 19.65 -9.81
N LYS A 93 -6.86 20.57 -9.08
CA LYS A 93 -7.68 20.22 -7.92
C LYS A 93 -9.00 19.67 -8.47
N ARG A 94 -9.21 18.35 -8.40
CA ARG A 94 -10.58 17.81 -8.47
C ARG A 94 -11.28 18.33 -7.21
N ASN A 95 -12.14 19.33 -7.36
CA ASN A 95 -13.09 19.68 -6.32
C ASN A 95 -14.08 18.51 -6.25
N THR A 96 -14.00 17.76 -5.16
CA THR A 96 -15.15 17.01 -4.63
C THR A 96 -16.38 17.89 -4.57
#